data_AF-A0A4P8JHI6-F1
#
_entry.id   AF-A0A4P8JHI6-F1
#
_cell.length_a   1.000
_cell.length_b   1.000
_cell.length_c   1.000
_cell.angle_alpha   90.00
_cell.angle_beta   90.00
_cell.angle_gamma   90.00
#
_symmetry.space_group_name_H-M   'P 1'
#
loop_
_entity.id
_entity.type
_entity.pdbx_description
1 polymer ?
#
loop_
_entity_poly.entity_id
_entity_poly.type
_entity_poly.pdbx_seq_one_letter_code
_entity_poly.pdbx_strand_id
1 'polypeptide(L)' 'MGLDSLMAVELRNQIQIELRVDIPATIFMEGITIIALATEIKQKLIIKTDKNQTIELNNQGQLEPDNVKDSNWIEVEL' A
#
# COMPACT_ATOMS: atom_id res chain seq x y z
N MET A 1 12.79 -9.07 -33.15
CA MET A 1 14.03 -9.16 -32.37
C MET A 1 13.61 -9.36 -30.93
N GLY A 2 14.07 -10.43 -30.29
CA GLY A 2 13.68 -10.77 -28.91
C GLY A 2 14.44 -9.93 -27.88
N LEU A 3 14.03 -10.07 -26.63
CA LEU A 3 14.73 -9.51 -25.47
C LEU A 3 15.93 -10.43 -25.16
N ASP A 4 17.16 -9.95 -25.32
CA ASP A 4 18.35 -10.69 -24.91
C ASP A 4 18.58 -10.59 -23.38
N SER A 5 19.57 -11.34 -22.89
CA SER A 5 19.83 -11.41 -21.44
C SER A 5 20.26 -10.08 -20.83
N LEU A 6 21.03 -9.26 -21.53
CA LEU A 6 21.48 -7.98 -21.02
C LEU A 6 20.31 -7.01 -20.98
N MET A 7 19.54 -6.95 -22.07
CA MET A 7 18.37 -6.09 -22.19
C MET A 7 17.27 -6.46 -21.17
N ALA A 8 17.11 -7.75 -20.83
CA ALA A 8 16.21 -8.19 -19.76
C ALA A 8 16.62 -7.63 -18.39
N VAL A 9 17.92 -7.66 -18.07
CA VAL A 9 18.45 -7.12 -16.81
C VAL A 9 18.34 -5.59 -16.79
N GLU A 10 18.64 -4.92 -17.89
CA GLU A 10 18.49 -3.46 -18.01
C GLU A 10 17.04 -3.02 -17.85
N LEU A 11 16.10 -3.71 -18.49
CA LEU A 11 14.67 -3.43 -18.35
C LEU A 11 14.20 -3.67 -16.91
N ARG A 12 14.61 -4.77 -16.29
CA ARG A 12 14.34 -5.05 -14.87
C ARG A 12 14.84 -3.91 -13.98
N ASN A 13 16.07 -3.46 -14.19
CA ASN A 13 16.69 -2.40 -13.40
C ASN A 13 15.96 -1.06 -13.59
N GLN A 14 15.57 -0.72 -14.81
CA GLN A 14 14.77 0.49 -15.08
C GLN A 14 13.42 0.44 -14.35
N ILE A 15 12.71 -0.69 -14.40
CA ILE A 15 11.45 -0.87 -13.65
C ILE A 15 11.66 -0.69 -12.15
N GLN A 16 12.76 -1.23 -11.61
CA GLN A 16 13.10 -1.07 -10.19
C GLN A 16 13.41 0.39 -9.82
N ILE A 17 14.17 1.11 -10.63
CA ILE A 17 14.58 2.50 -10.34
C ILE A 17 13.39 3.45 -10.47
N GLU A 18 12.67 3.38 -11.60
CA GLU A 18 11.60 4.33 -11.94
C GLU A 18 10.33 4.08 -11.14
N LEU A 19 9.95 2.81 -10.93
CA LEU A 19 8.67 2.45 -10.34
C LEU A 19 8.81 1.93 -8.90
N ARG A 20 10.05 1.68 -8.44
CA ARG A 20 10.34 1.01 -7.16
C ARG A 20 9.56 -0.31 -7.06
N VAL A 21 9.52 -1.05 -8.17
CA VAL A 21 8.87 -2.35 -8.30
C VAL A 21 9.95 -3.39 -8.50
N ASP A 22 9.99 -4.37 -7.60
CA ASP A 22 10.92 -5.50 -7.73
C ASP A 22 10.24 -6.66 -8.48
N ILE A 23 10.90 -7.09 -9.56
CA ILE A 23 10.50 -8.22 -10.39
C ILE A 23 11.72 -9.13 -10.65
N PRO A 24 11.55 -10.47 -10.64
CA PRO A 24 12.62 -11.38 -10.99
C PRO A 24 13.03 -11.22 -12.46
N ALA A 25 14.33 -11.27 -12.77
CA ALA A 25 14.80 -11.23 -14.16
C ALA A 25 14.35 -12.46 -14.98
N THR A 26 14.06 -13.57 -14.31
CA THR A 26 13.71 -14.85 -14.96
C THR A 26 12.41 -14.78 -15.75
N ILE A 27 11.45 -13.92 -15.35
CA ILE A 27 10.15 -13.79 -16.04
C ILE A 27 10.31 -13.31 -17.49
N PHE A 28 11.39 -12.57 -17.78
CA PHE A 28 11.73 -12.13 -19.12
C PHE A 28 12.23 -13.29 -19.99
N MET A 29 13.00 -14.20 -19.39
CA MET A 29 13.50 -15.41 -20.04
C MET A 29 12.41 -16.45 -20.27
N GLU A 30 11.40 -16.47 -19.39
CA GLU A 30 10.20 -17.29 -19.50
C GLU A 30 9.24 -16.80 -20.60
N GLY A 31 9.55 -15.67 -21.25
CA GLY A 31 8.77 -15.16 -22.37
C GLY A 31 7.48 -14.44 -21.96
N ILE A 32 7.51 -13.70 -20.84
CA ILE A 32 6.37 -12.88 -20.42
C ILE A 32 5.89 -11.95 -21.55
N THR A 33 4.58 -11.88 -21.76
CA THR A 33 4.00 -10.92 -22.70
C THR A 33 4.01 -9.51 -22.10
N ILE A 34 4.02 -8.50 -22.95
CA ILE A 34 3.96 -7.09 -22.50
C ILE A 34 2.71 -6.82 -21.65
N ILE A 35 1.57 -7.44 -21.98
CA ILE A 35 0.31 -7.28 -21.25
C ILE A 35 0.40 -7.90 -19.85
N ALA A 36 1.00 -9.09 -19.74
CA ALA A 36 1.23 -9.75 -18.45
C ALA A 36 2.21 -8.94 -17.58
N LEU A 37 3.31 -8.46 -18.15
CA LEU A 37 4.28 -7.62 -17.43
C LEU A 37 3.62 -6.34 -16.89
N ALA A 38 2.83 -5.63 -17.71
CA ALA A 38 2.13 -4.42 -17.28
C ALA A 38 1.13 -4.71 -16.15
N THR A 39 0.45 -5.86 -16.20
CA THR A 39 -0.51 -6.28 -15.18
C THR A 39 0.19 -6.59 -13.85
N GLU A 40 1.34 -7.25 -13.88
CA GLU A 40 2.15 -7.52 -12.69
C GLU A 40 2.70 -6.23 -12.05
N ILE A 41 3.22 -5.30 -12.86
CA ILE A 41 3.69 -4.00 -12.39
C ILE A 41 2.55 -3.23 -11.72
N LYS A 42 1.37 -3.18 -12.35
CA LYS A 42 0.18 -2.50 -11.80
C LYS A 42 -0.21 -3.07 -10.43
N GLN A 43 -0.28 -4.40 -10.29
CA GLN A 43 -0.62 -5.05 -9.01
C GLN A 43 0.38 -4.69 -7.90
N LYS A 44 1.68 -4.76 -8.20
CA LYS A 44 2.73 -4.41 -7.24
C LYS A 44 2.68 -2.93 -6.82
N LEU A 45 2.29 -2.04 -7.73
CA LEU A 45 2.09 -0.62 -7.40
C LEU A 45 0.89 -0.39 -6.48
N ILE A 46 -0.25 -1.05 -6.72
CA ILE A 46 -1.44 -0.95 -5.85
C ILE A 46 -1.11 -1.41 -4.43
N ILE A 47 -0.40 -2.54 -4.28
CA ILE A 47 0.01 -3.07 -2.97
C ILE A 47 0.94 -2.08 -2.25
N LYS A 48 1.83 -1.39 -2.99
CA LYS A 48 2.71 -0.38 -2.39
C LYS A 48 1.95 0.87 -1.96
N THR A 49 0.93 1.28 -2.71
CA THR A 49 0.03 2.34 -2.28
C THR A 49 -0.68 1.90 -1.00
N ASP A 50 -1.24 0.69 -0.95
CA ASP A 50 -2.00 0.13 0.20
C ASP A 50 -1.18 -0.04 1.50
N LYS A 51 0.14 -0.15 1.40
CA LYS A 51 1.05 -0.22 2.56
C LYS A 51 1.47 1.13 3.14
N ASN A 52 1.28 2.23 2.41
CA ASN A 52 1.68 3.56 2.87
C ASN A 52 0.56 4.32 3.61
N GLN A 53 -0.60 3.69 3.81
CA GLN A 53 -1.62 4.08 4.79
C GLN A 53 -1.75 3.04 5.90
N THR A 54 -0.65 2.76 6.61
CA THR A 54 -0.80 2.57 8.06
C THR A 54 -1.19 3.94 8.61
N ILE A 55 -2.50 4.19 8.62
CA ILE A 55 -3.06 5.22 9.47
C ILE A 55 -2.81 4.68 10.88
N GLU A 56 -1.90 5.31 11.59
CA GLU A 56 -1.85 5.25 13.04
C GLU A 56 -3.19 5.82 13.54
N LEU A 57 -4.22 4.98 13.65
CA LEU A 57 -5.40 5.27 14.45
C LEU A 57 -5.03 5.04 15.92
N ASN A 58 -4.09 5.83 16.43
CA ASN A 58 -3.75 5.88 17.85
C ASN A 58 -3.94 7.30 18.39
N ASN A 59 -5.10 7.89 18.09
CA ASN A 59 -5.61 9.06 18.80
C ASN A 59 -6.97 8.77 19.44
N GLN A 60 -7.09 7.66 20.17
CA GLN A 60 -8.13 7.54 21.20
C GLN A 60 -7.65 8.27 22.47
N GLY A 61 -7.52 9.59 22.35
CA GLY A 61 -7.72 10.47 23.49
C GLY A 61 -9.17 10.30 23.94
N GLN A 62 -9.34 9.83 25.17
CA GLN A 62 -10.60 9.81 25.91
C GLN A 62 -11.43 11.07 25.65
N LEU A 63 -12.62 10.90 25.08
CA LEU A 63 -13.80 11.75 25.30
C LEU A 63 -15.04 10.87 25.09
N GLU A 64 -15.35 10.01 26.05
CA GLU A 64 -16.75 9.75 26.41
C GLU A 64 -17.14 10.90 27.35
N PRO A 65 -18.28 11.60 27.16
CA PRO A 65 -19.58 10.98 27.41
C PRO A 65 -20.77 11.57 26.60
N ASP A 66 -21.55 10.72 25.91
CA ASP A 66 -22.93 11.08 25.50
C ASP A 66 -23.89 9.98 25.96
N ASN A 67 -23.95 9.77 27.28
CA ASN A 67 -25.11 9.18 27.95
C ASN A 67 -25.08 9.50 29.46
N VAL A 68 -25.31 10.76 29.84
CA VAL A 68 -25.76 11.05 31.21
C VAL A 68 -27.25 10.77 31.25
N LYS A 69 -27.60 9.52 31.55
CA LYS A 69 -28.89 9.18 32.13
C LYS A 69 -28.66 8.35 33.37
N ASP A 70 -28.19 9.00 34.43
CA ASP A 70 -28.41 8.56 35.80
C ASP A 70 -28.59 9.79 36.69
N SER A 71 -29.86 10.14 36.84
CA SER A 71 -30.39 11.04 37.84
C SER A 71 -29.99 10.63 39.26
N ASN A 72 -29.18 11.45 39.94
CA ASN A 72 -29.23 11.58 41.40
C ASN A 72 -28.56 12.90 41.88
N TRP A 73 -29.43 13.86 42.17
CA TRP A 73 -29.44 14.86 43.26
C TRP A 73 -28.10 15.37 43.80
N ILE A 74 -27.90 16.70 43.81
CA ILE A 74 -27.89 17.53 45.05
C ILE A 74 -28.35 18.95 44.67
N GLU A 75 -29.45 19.38 45.27
CA GLU A 75 -29.92 20.77 45.33
C GLU A 75 -28.92 21.62 46.11
N VAL A 76 -28.48 22.75 45.54
CA VAL A 76 -27.88 23.84 46.29
C VAL A 76 -28.83 25.03 46.13
N GLU A 77 -29.72 25.21 47.11
CA GLU A 77 -30.36 26.49 47.36
C GLU A 77 -29.38 27.44 48.06
N LEU A 78 -29.55 28.72 47.74
CA LEU A 78 -28.76 29.89 48.15
C LEU A 78 -28.82 30.19 49.64
#